data_AF-A0A1Y0HP68-F1
#
_entry.id   AF-A0A1Y0HP68-F1
#
_cell.length_a   1.000
_cell.length_b   1.000
_cell.length_c   1.000
_cell.angle_alpha   90.00
_cell.angle_beta   90.00
_cell.angle_gamma   90.00
#
_symmetry.space_group_name_H-M   'P 1'
#
loop_
_entity.id
_entity.type
_entity.pdbx_description
1 polymer ?
#
loop_
_entity_poly.entity_id
_entity_poly.type
_entity_poly.pdbx_seq_one_letter_code
_entity_poly.pdbx_strand_id
1 'polypeptide(L)' 'MHVVVKLFAQYREGRFKVEERNYAIGTTAQMVIDLLELESVSPLGVLMVNNKHVEPSYCLQEGDVIALFPKVGGG' A
#
# COMPACT_ATOMS: atom_id res chain seq x y z
N MET A 1 1.40 15.08 -3.31
CA MET A 1 0.27 14.78 -2.42
C MET A 1 0.75 13.96 -1.25
N HIS A 2 0.28 14.28 -0.05
CA HIS A 2 0.66 13.57 1.17
C HIS A 2 -0.25 12.35 1.38
N VAL A 3 0.34 11.17 1.51
CA VAL A 3 -0.38 9.90 1.73
C VAL A 3 0.27 9.14 2.88
N VAL A 4 -0.54 8.56 3.75
CA VAL A 4 -0.07 7.69 4.83
C VAL A 4 -0.06 6.25 4.35
N VAL A 5 1.11 5.62 4.31
CA VAL A 5 1.28 4.23 3.91
C VAL A 5 1.39 3.34 5.14
N LYS A 6 0.58 2.29 5.22
CA LYS A 6 0.58 1.29 6.29
C LYS A 6 0.92 -0.09 5.73
N LEU A 7 1.98 -0.72 6.24
CA LEU A 7 2.44 -2.05 5.84
C LEU A 7 2.15 -3.08 6.94
N PHE A 8 1.72 -4.27 6.52
CA PHE A 8 1.33 -5.37 7.40
C PHE A 8 2.10 -6.66 7.11
N ALA A 9 2.15 -7.55 8.10
CA ALA A 9 2.83 -8.84 8.04
C ALA A 9 4.25 -8.75 7.43
N GLN A 10 4.57 -9.54 6.42
CA GLN A 10 5.89 -9.59 5.78
C GLN A 10 6.27 -8.26 5.11
N TYR A 11 5.31 -7.43 4.68
CA TYR A 11 5.64 -6.15 4.02
C TYR A 11 6.34 -5.15 4.94
N ARG A 12 6.15 -5.22 6.26
CA ARG A 12 6.80 -4.31 7.22
C ARG A 12 8.12 -4.84 7.77
N GLU A 13 8.51 -6.08 7.45
CA GLU A 13 9.76 -6.66 7.93
C GLU A 13 10.94 -5.98 7.24
N GLY A 14 11.90 -5.46 8.03
CA GLY A 14 13.03 -4.67 7.49
C GLY A 14 12.65 -3.33 6.87
N ARG A 15 11.39 -2.89 7.02
CA ARG A 15 10.85 -1.62 6.51
C ARG A 15 10.13 -0.86 7.63
N PHE A 16 9.16 -0.03 7.28
CA PHE A 16 8.34 0.74 8.21
C PHE A 16 6.97 0.06 8.46
N LYS A 17 6.34 0.39 9.59
CA LYS A 17 4.96 -0.02 9.87
C LYS A 17 3.95 0.99 9.30
N VAL A 18 4.23 2.28 9.53
CA VAL A 18 3.43 3.42 9.07
C VAL A 18 4.40 4.54 8.73
N GLU A 19 4.24 5.16 7.56
CA GLU A 19 5.07 6.29 7.14
C GLU A 19 4.25 7.24 6.26
N GLU A 20 4.49 8.54 6.39
CA GLU A 20 3.91 9.56 5.52
C GLU A 20 4.83 9.79 4.33
N ARG A 21 4.27 9.75 3.12
CA ARG A 21 5.03 9.88 1.88
C ARG A 21 4.39 10.86 0.93
N ASN A 22 5.25 11.50 0.15
CA ASN A 22 4.85 12.42 -0.91
C ASN A 22 4.86 11.69 -2.25
N TYR A 23 3.70 11.67 -2.91
CA TYR A 23 3.53 11.12 -4.25
C TYR A 23 3.14 12.20 -5.25
N ALA A 24 3.33 11.95 -6.54
CA ALA A 24 2.84 12.84 -7.59
C ALA A 24 1.31 12.79 -7.67
N ILE A 25 0.68 13.85 -8.17
CA ILE A 25 -0.75 13.82 -8.45
C ILE A 25 -1.01 12.80 -9.56
N GLY A 26 -2.03 11.96 -9.38
CA GLY A 26 -2.36 10.88 -10.32
C GLY A 26 -1.61 9.56 -10.03
N THR A 27 -0.79 9.49 -8.98
CA THR A 27 -0.22 8.21 -8.54
C THR A 27 -1.34 7.24 -8.12
N THR A 28 -1.29 6.02 -8.65
CA THR A 28 -2.24 4.96 -8.31
C THR A 28 -1.72 4.09 -7.16
N ALA A 29 -2.59 3.30 -6.55
CA ALA A 29 -2.18 2.31 -5.55
C ALA A 29 -1.18 1.28 -6.12
N GLN A 30 -1.33 0.86 -7.39
CA GLN A 30 -0.37 -0.02 -8.06
C GLN A 30 1.03 0.60 -8.12
N MET A 31 1.13 1.88 -8.49
CA MET A 31 2.43 2.57 -8.50
C MET A 31 3.08 2.58 -7.12
N VAL A 32 2.31 2.72 -6.04
CA VAL A 32 2.84 2.64 -4.67
C VAL A 32 3.36 1.24 -4.35
N ILE A 33 2.64 0.19 -4.76
CA ILE A 33 3.04 -1.21 -4.61
C ILE A 33 4.36 -1.48 -5.35
N ASP A 34 4.47 -0.97 -6.58
CA ASP A 34 5.66 -1.13 -7.44
C ASP A 34 6.87 -0.39 -6.84
N LEU A 35 6.69 0.88 -6.43
CA LEU A 35 7.74 1.71 -5.81
C LEU A 35 8.28 1.13 -4.51
N LEU A 36 7.45 0.36 -3.79
CA LEU A 36 7.82 -0.30 -2.55
C LEU A 36 8.34 -1.73 -2.76
N GLU A 37 8.37 -2.20 -4.01
CA GLU A 37 8.79 -3.56 -4.39
C GLU A 37 8.09 -4.62 -3.52
N LEU A 38 6.77 -4.48 -3.34
CA LEU A 38 6.01 -5.37 -2.45
C LEU A 38 5.77 -6.74 -3.07
N GLU A 39 5.56 -6.80 -4.39
CA GLU A 39 5.32 -8.07 -5.10
C GLU A 39 6.52 -9.02 -5.05
N SER A 40 7.74 -8.47 -4.94
CA SER A 40 8.96 -9.27 -4.72
C SER A 40 9.02 -9.92 -3.34
N VAL A 41 8.26 -9.42 -2.36
CA VAL A 41 8.17 -9.99 -1.01
C VAL A 41 7.06 -11.05 -0.94
N SER A 42 5.86 -10.70 -1.40
CA SER A 42 4.70 -11.59 -1.43
C SER A 42 3.61 -10.99 -2.33
N PRO A 43 2.77 -11.81 -2.99
CA PRO A 43 1.60 -11.30 -3.71
C PRO A 43 0.71 -10.44 -2.81
N LEU A 44 0.11 -9.39 -3.37
CA LEU A 44 -0.87 -8.57 -2.66
C LEU A 44 -2.10 -9.42 -2.32
N GLY A 45 -2.52 -9.38 -1.05
CA GLY A 45 -3.74 -10.02 -0.58
C GLY A 45 -4.90 -9.05 -0.48
N VAL A 46 -4.68 -7.93 0.23
CA VAL A 46 -5.69 -6.90 0.47
C VAL A 46 -5.08 -5.51 0.28
N LEU A 47 -5.80 -4.67 -0.44
CA LEU A 47 -5.54 -3.24 -0.59
C LEU A 47 -6.75 -2.45 -0.05
N MET A 48 -6.46 -1.50 0.82
CA MET A 48 -7.48 -0.58 1.32
C MET A 48 -6.99 0.86 1.23
N VAL A 49 -7.91 1.76 0.89
CA VAL A 49 -7.74 3.20 1.04
C VAL A 49 -8.86 3.73 1.93
N ASN A 50 -8.50 4.45 3.00
CA ASN A 50 -9.44 5.00 3.98
C ASN A 50 -10.44 3.96 4.53
N ASN A 51 -9.91 2.78 4.88
CA ASN A 51 -10.67 1.64 5.40
C ASN A 51 -11.70 1.05 4.42
N LYS A 52 -11.57 1.31 3.11
CA LYS A 52 -12.39 0.71 2.05
C LYS A 52 -11.53 -0.07 1.08
N HIS A 53 -12.04 -1.23 0.64
CA HIS A 53 -11.40 -1.98 -0.44
C HIS A 53 -11.45 -1.17 -1.74
N VAL A 54 -10.33 -1.11 -2.43
CA VAL A 54 -10.20 -0.45 -3.72
C VAL A 54 -9.35 -1.31 -4.65
N GLU A 55 -9.52 -1.11 -5.95
CA GLU A 55 -8.69 -1.73 -6.98
C GLU A 55 -7.28 -1.08 -7.01
N PRO A 56 -6.23 -1.80 -7.46
CA PRO A 56 -4.89 -1.22 -7.62
C PRO A 56 -4.84 -0.01 -8.58
N SER A 57 -5.81 0.11 -9.48
CA SER A 57 -5.98 1.26 -10.39
C SER A 57 -6.52 2.52 -9.71
N TYR A 58 -6.89 2.45 -8.43
CA TYR A 58 -7.35 3.61 -7.67
C TYR A 58 -6.30 4.72 -7.64
N CYS A 59 -6.67 5.91 -8.12
CA CYS A 59 -5.86 7.12 -8.04
C CYS A 59 -5.93 7.69 -6.63
N LEU A 60 -4.80 7.68 -5.93
CA LEU A 60 -4.69 8.23 -4.58
C LEU A 60 -4.93 9.74 -4.58
N GLN A 61 -5.50 10.22 -3.49
CA GLN A 61 -5.83 11.61 -3.23
C GLN A 61 -5.01 12.16 -2.05
N GLU A 62 -4.97 13.48 -1.94
CA GLU A 62 -4.35 14.17 -0.79
C GLU A 62 -4.97 13.72 0.53
N GLY A 63 -4.13 13.33 1.49
CA GLY A 63 -4.53 12.89 2.83
C GLY A 63 -4.98 11.42 2.91
N ASP A 64 -4.93 10.67 1.81
CA ASP A 64 -5.35 9.27 1.82
C ASP A 64 -4.48 8.41 2.76
N VAL A 65 -5.12 7.41 3.35
CA VAL A 65 -4.44 6.36 4.12
C VAL A 65 -4.55 5.05 3.34
N ILE A 66 -3.43 4.59 2.80
CA ILE A 66 -3.33 3.31 2.10
C ILE A 66 -2.81 2.22 3.04
N ALA A 67 -3.48 1.07 3.07
CA ALA A 67 -3.09 -0.10 3.85
C ALA A 67 -2.90 -1.31 2.93
N LEU A 68 -1.72 -1.92 3.03
CA LEU A 68 -1.26 -2.98 2.13
C LEU A 68 -0.96 -4.25 2.93
N PHE A 69 -1.66 -5.33 2.58
CA PHE A 69 -1.53 -6.63 3.22
C PHE A 69 -1.03 -7.65 2.20
N PRO A 70 0.06 -8.38 2.49
CA PRO A 70 0.44 -9.51 1.66
C PRO A 70 -0.63 -10.61 1.79
N LYS A 71 -0.73 -11.45 0.76
CA LYS A 71 -1.54 -12.66 0.80
C LYS A 71 -0.99 -13.59 1.89
N VAL A 72 -1.72 -13.71 2.99
CA VAL A 72 -1.38 -14.65 4.07
C VAL A 72 -1.88 -16.04 3.68
N GLY A 73 -0.99 -17.05 3.70
CA GLY A 73 -1.38 -18.44 3.59
C GLY A 73 -2.16 -18.85 4.85
N GLY A 74 -3.44 -19.17 4.69
CA GLY A 74 -4.26 -19.72 5.77
C GLY A 74 -3.77 -21.12 6.14
N GLY A 75 -3.62 -21.37 7.44
CA GLY A 75 -3.34 -22.70 7.99
C GLY A 75 -4.50 -23.67 7.88
#